data_AF-A0A4P2Q963-F1
#
_entry.id   AF-A0A4P2Q963-F1
#
_cell.length_a   1.000
_cell.length_b   1.000
_cell.length_c   1.000
_cell.angle_alpha   90.00
_cell.angle_beta   90.00
_cell.angle_gamma   90.00
#
_symmetry.space_group_name_H-M   'P 1'
#
loop_
_entity.id
_entity.type
_entity.pdbx_description
1 polymer ?
#
loop_
_entity_poly.entity_id
_entity_poly.type
_entity_poly.pdbx_seq_one_letter_code
_entity_poly.pdbx_strand_id
1 'polypeptide(L)'
;MSALGRLPAIVAALAAAAPACAGATAGGRSRAALPPLAPAAPASSAPAAPASSAPAAPAPSAPAAPASSTHARGGAPHTSARVGNDRSAAIGAGAAAAQAPARAFPTACSADAGCGYDPASGRCGADPRLNRQPPVTDQGIVCYCDAGACALLRVLPVPCEGDHDCAVAREPRPHPTRATRDRPHEKGRPCRDFTMSTTCERTNICTLHRHACPARQ
;
A
#
# COMPACT_ATOMS: atom_id res chain seq x y z
N MET A 1 -45.55 42.90 -19.86
CA MET A 1 -44.94 42.39 -21.11
C MET A 1 -43.61 41.74 -20.72
N SER A 2 -43.59 40.64 -19.98
CA SER A 2 -43.97 39.25 -20.34
C SER A 2 -43.07 38.65 -21.42
N ALA A 3 -41.96 38.03 -21.00
CA ALA A 3 -41.27 36.99 -21.78
C ALA A 3 -40.46 36.08 -20.83
N LEU A 4 -41.19 35.24 -20.09
CA LEU A 4 -40.65 34.06 -19.39
C LEU A 4 -40.32 32.99 -20.44
N GLY A 5 -39.03 32.79 -20.71
CA GLY A 5 -38.53 31.72 -21.58
C GLY A 5 -38.53 30.37 -20.87
N ARG A 6 -39.19 29.39 -21.49
CA ARG A 6 -39.40 28.01 -21.02
C ARG A 6 -38.31 27.04 -21.54
N LEU A 7 -37.82 26.18 -20.62
CA LEU A 7 -37.52 24.73 -20.75
C LEU A 7 -36.35 24.27 -21.68
N PRO A 8 -35.73 23.07 -21.48
CA PRO A 8 -36.29 21.87 -20.83
C PRO A 8 -35.48 21.18 -19.73
N ALA A 9 -36.23 20.48 -18.87
CA ALA A 9 -35.78 19.47 -17.93
C ALA A 9 -35.34 18.21 -18.70
N ILE A 10 -34.11 17.76 -18.46
CA ILE A 10 -33.61 16.48 -18.97
C ILE A 10 -33.86 15.43 -17.90
N VAL A 11 -34.83 14.56 -18.16
CA VAL A 11 -35.08 13.32 -17.42
C VAL A 11 -34.14 12.26 -17.98
N ALA A 12 -33.12 11.85 -17.23
CA ALA A 12 -32.31 10.68 -17.56
C ALA A 12 -32.79 9.48 -16.74
N ALA A 13 -33.38 8.52 -17.45
CA ALA A 13 -33.90 7.27 -16.90
C ALA A 13 -32.76 6.35 -16.45
N LEU A 14 -32.90 5.81 -15.23
CA LEU A 14 -32.14 4.66 -14.76
C LEU A 14 -32.53 3.41 -15.57
N ALA A 15 -31.56 2.79 -16.24
CA ALA A 15 -31.68 1.42 -16.71
C ALA A 15 -30.75 0.53 -15.87
N ALA A 16 -31.34 -0.16 -14.90
CA ALA A 16 -30.71 -1.25 -14.17
C ALA A 16 -30.73 -2.49 -15.06
N ALA A 17 -29.56 -3.02 -15.41
CA ALA A 17 -29.42 -4.31 -16.07
C ALA A 17 -28.57 -5.22 -15.18
N ALA A 18 -29.25 -6.15 -14.50
CA ALA A 18 -28.63 -7.29 -13.86
C ALA A 18 -28.66 -8.48 -14.84
N PRO A 19 -27.53 -9.17 -15.09
CA PRO A 19 -27.57 -10.51 -15.63
C PRO A 19 -27.59 -11.53 -14.49
N ALA A 20 -28.74 -12.16 -14.35
CA ALA A 20 -28.89 -13.43 -13.68
C ALA A 20 -28.17 -14.52 -14.48
N CYS A 21 -27.22 -15.21 -13.85
CA CYS A 21 -26.77 -16.52 -14.30
C CYS A 21 -26.98 -17.52 -13.16
N ALA A 22 -28.09 -18.24 -13.30
CA ALA A 22 -28.45 -19.41 -12.52
C ALA A 22 -27.63 -20.63 -12.96
N GLY A 23 -27.31 -21.48 -11.98
CA GLY A 23 -27.40 -22.94 -12.10
C GLY A 23 -26.33 -23.67 -12.91
N ALA A 24 -25.44 -24.38 -12.20
CA ALA A 24 -24.87 -25.64 -12.69
C ALA A 24 -24.55 -26.58 -11.51
N THR A 25 -25.53 -27.43 -11.22
CA THR A 25 -25.45 -28.86 -10.85
C THR A 25 -24.31 -29.39 -9.99
N ALA A 26 -24.72 -29.90 -8.84
CA ALA A 26 -24.08 -30.97 -8.08
C ALA A 26 -23.79 -32.21 -8.94
N GLY A 27 -22.62 -32.81 -8.74
CA GLY A 27 -22.30 -34.14 -9.25
C GLY A 27 -20.96 -34.63 -8.71
N GLY A 28 -20.94 -35.84 -8.17
CA GLY A 28 -19.70 -36.63 -8.07
C GLY A 28 -19.13 -36.82 -6.68
N ARG A 29 -19.73 -37.74 -5.93
CA ARG A 29 -19.09 -38.43 -4.81
C ARG A 29 -17.86 -39.19 -5.33
N SER A 30 -16.69 -38.88 -4.78
CA SER A 30 -15.55 -39.81 -4.78
C SER A 30 -15.02 -39.92 -3.35
N ARG A 31 -15.54 -40.94 -2.66
CA ARG A 31 -14.90 -41.54 -1.49
C ARG A 31 -13.55 -42.10 -1.94
N ALA A 32 -12.47 -41.39 -1.66
CA ALA A 32 -11.15 -41.98 -1.65
C ALA A 32 -10.85 -42.46 -0.22
N ALA A 33 -10.36 -43.70 -0.15
CA ALA A 33 -10.27 -44.54 1.02
C ALA A 33 -9.38 -43.97 2.14
N LEU A 34 -9.83 -44.19 3.38
CA LEU A 34 -9.03 -44.12 4.59
C LEU A 34 -7.89 -45.16 4.50
N PRO A 35 -6.61 -44.77 4.64
CA PRO A 35 -5.55 -45.74 4.92
C PRO A 35 -5.66 -46.26 6.37
N PRO A 36 -5.24 -47.51 6.62
CA PRO A 36 -5.43 -48.22 7.88
C PRO A 36 -4.57 -47.66 9.02
N LEU A 37 -5.13 -47.76 10.24
CA LEU A 37 -4.43 -47.56 11.50
C LEU A 37 -3.15 -48.42 11.56
N ALA A 38 -1.99 -47.76 11.68
CA ALA A 38 -0.74 -48.40 12.08
C ALA A 38 -0.54 -48.24 13.60
N PRO A 39 0.01 -49.25 14.28
CA PRO A 39 0.05 -49.36 15.74
C PRO A 39 1.06 -48.43 16.41
N ALA A 40 0.71 -48.04 17.65
CA ALA A 40 1.56 -47.34 18.59
C ALA A 40 2.81 -48.17 18.96
N ALA A 41 3.97 -47.50 19.02
CA ALA A 41 5.22 -48.02 19.58
C ALA A 41 5.97 -46.86 20.29
N PRO A 42 6.87 -47.17 21.24
CA PRO A 42 6.89 -46.54 22.56
C PRO A 42 7.78 -45.30 22.71
N ALA A 43 7.59 -44.64 23.84
CA ALA A 43 8.40 -43.57 24.37
C ALA A 43 9.91 -43.87 24.32
N SER A 44 10.70 -42.90 23.90
CA SER A 44 12.13 -42.84 24.20
C SER A 44 12.64 -41.41 24.24
N SER A 45 12.90 -41.02 25.48
CA SER A 45 14.10 -40.31 25.95
C SER A 45 14.45 -38.97 25.30
N ALA A 46 14.16 -37.93 26.08
CA ALA A 46 14.87 -36.66 26.03
C ALA A 46 16.39 -36.86 26.20
N PRO A 47 17.19 -36.01 25.53
CA PRO A 47 18.47 -35.58 26.09
C PRO A 47 18.54 -34.05 26.27
N ALA A 48 18.87 -33.70 27.51
CA ALA A 48 19.73 -32.61 27.96
C ALA A 48 19.71 -31.26 27.22
N ALA A 49 19.22 -30.24 27.94
CA ALA A 49 19.61 -28.86 27.75
C ALA A 49 21.15 -28.70 27.84
N PRO A 50 21.80 -28.02 26.89
CA PRO A 50 23.11 -27.45 27.13
C PRO A 50 22.97 -26.20 28.01
N ALA A 51 23.74 -26.22 29.08
CA ALA A 51 23.83 -25.19 30.10
C ALA A 51 24.22 -23.81 29.56
N SER A 52 23.76 -22.81 30.31
CA SER A 52 24.28 -21.45 30.39
C SER A 52 25.75 -21.32 30.03
N SER A 53 26.04 -20.36 29.17
CA SER A 53 27.29 -19.62 29.21
C SER A 53 26.94 -18.16 28.93
N ALA A 54 26.69 -17.44 30.01
CA ALA A 54 26.75 -15.99 30.05
C ALA A 54 28.22 -15.58 30.27
N PRO A 55 28.80 -14.74 29.40
CA PRO A 55 29.94 -13.93 29.78
C PRO A 55 29.48 -12.49 30.05
N ALA A 56 29.69 -12.10 31.30
CA ALA A 56 30.10 -10.79 31.78
C ALA A 56 29.59 -9.53 31.04
N ALA A 57 28.72 -8.80 31.73
CA ALA A 57 28.61 -7.36 31.59
C ALA A 57 29.93 -6.68 32.02
N PRO A 58 30.49 -5.77 31.21
CA PRO A 58 31.28 -4.66 31.70
C PRO A 58 30.40 -3.42 31.94
N ALA A 59 30.83 -2.67 32.95
CA ALA A 59 30.19 -1.58 33.68
C ALA A 59 29.63 -0.39 32.85
N PRO A 60 28.73 0.41 33.47
CA PRO A 60 28.20 1.65 32.91
C PRO A 60 29.26 2.75 32.84
N SER A 61 29.47 3.31 31.64
CA SER A 61 30.12 4.62 31.49
C SER A 61 29.07 5.73 31.58
N ALA A 62 29.36 6.65 32.48
CA ALA A 62 28.59 7.81 32.88
C ALA A 62 28.33 8.82 31.73
N PRO A 63 27.44 9.82 31.93
CA PRO A 63 26.91 10.68 30.89
C PRO A 63 27.88 11.80 30.50
N ALA A 64 28.03 12.05 29.19
CA ALA A 64 28.62 13.29 28.69
C ALA A 64 27.56 14.39 28.69
N ALA A 65 27.79 15.40 29.53
CA ALA A 65 27.02 16.63 29.65
C ALA A 65 27.01 17.45 28.33
N PRO A 66 25.98 18.31 28.13
CA PRO A 66 25.83 19.14 26.95
C PRO A 66 26.86 20.26 26.87
N ALA A 67 27.51 20.42 25.72
CA ALA A 67 28.26 21.62 25.39
C ALA A 67 27.28 22.74 24.99
N SER A 68 27.05 23.64 25.93
CA SER A 68 26.45 24.95 25.72
C SER A 68 27.34 25.80 24.80
N SER A 69 26.81 26.20 23.64
CA SER A 69 27.36 27.30 22.86
C SER A 69 26.40 28.48 22.91
N THR A 70 26.64 29.37 23.88
CA THR A 70 25.99 30.65 24.03
C THR A 70 26.88 31.74 23.42
N HIS A 71 26.26 32.75 22.80
CA HIS A 71 26.80 34.06 22.32
C HIS A 71 27.29 34.06 20.85
N ALA A 72 26.97 35.04 20.00
CA ALA A 72 26.56 36.44 20.18
C ALA A 72 25.63 36.87 19.02
N ARG A 73 24.51 37.56 19.29
CA ARG A 73 24.31 39.03 19.14
C ARG A 73 25.02 39.70 17.97
N GLY A 74 24.21 40.05 16.98
CA GLY A 74 24.38 41.11 15.99
C GLY A 74 23.16 41.03 15.07
N GLY A 75 22.15 41.90 15.10
CA GLY A 75 22.21 43.35 15.24
C GLY A 75 22.15 43.96 13.84
N ALA A 76 20.94 44.14 13.30
CA ALA A 76 20.55 45.31 12.49
C ALA A 76 19.11 45.15 11.95
N PRO A 77 18.28 46.21 12.03
CA PRO A 77 16.94 46.25 11.46
C PRO A 77 17.00 46.76 10.01
N HIS A 78 16.29 46.11 9.10
CA HIS A 78 16.02 46.68 7.78
C HIS A 78 14.52 46.94 7.64
N THR A 79 14.19 48.15 8.08
CA THR A 79 13.26 49.13 7.47
C THR A 79 12.37 48.64 6.33
N SER A 80 11.07 48.76 6.58
CA SER A 80 10.01 48.96 5.58
C SER A 80 10.35 50.07 4.58
N ALA A 81 10.24 49.77 3.30
CA ALA A 81 10.01 50.77 2.25
C ALA A 81 8.82 50.32 1.40
N ARG A 82 7.71 51.04 1.53
CA ARG A 82 6.66 51.14 0.49
C ARG A 82 7.27 51.87 -0.70
N VAL A 83 6.98 51.45 -1.92
CA VAL A 83 6.55 52.29 -3.07
C VAL A 83 6.10 51.33 -4.17
N GLY A 84 4.90 51.55 -4.70
CA GLY A 84 4.32 50.75 -5.78
C GLY A 84 4.91 51.09 -7.16
N ASN A 85 4.60 50.27 -8.15
CA ASN A 85 4.44 50.77 -9.50
C ASN A 85 3.39 49.93 -10.27
N ASP A 86 2.44 50.69 -10.80
CA ASP A 86 1.37 50.30 -11.70
C ASP A 86 1.92 49.89 -13.09
N ARG A 87 1.23 48.91 -13.68
CA ARG A 87 0.86 48.75 -15.10
C ARG A 87 1.91 48.89 -16.20
N SER A 88 1.97 47.82 -17.00
CA SER A 88 1.77 47.76 -18.48
C SER A 88 2.84 46.86 -19.10
N ALA A 89 2.53 45.65 -19.58
CA ALA A 89 1.72 45.27 -20.75
C ALA A 89 2.65 44.70 -21.83
N ALA A 90 2.57 43.38 -22.05
CA ALA A 90 2.86 42.69 -23.31
C ALA A 90 2.27 41.27 -23.14
N ILE A 91 1.05 41.00 -23.61
CA ILE A 91 0.79 40.39 -24.92
C ILE A 91 1.88 39.38 -25.31
N GLY A 92 1.79 38.19 -24.72
CA GLY A 92 2.39 36.97 -25.22
C GLY A 92 1.26 36.04 -25.65
N ALA A 93 0.99 36.05 -26.95
CA ALA A 93 0.00 35.23 -27.63
C ALA A 93 0.10 33.75 -27.22
N GLY A 94 -1.07 33.13 -27.13
CA GLY A 94 -1.23 31.72 -26.82
C GLY A 94 -0.35 30.83 -27.66
N ALA A 95 0.69 30.29 -27.02
CA ALA A 95 1.01 28.89 -27.25
C ALA A 95 -0.05 28.10 -26.49
N ALA A 96 -1.23 27.94 -27.11
CA ALA A 96 -2.02 26.76 -26.88
C ALA A 96 -1.08 25.60 -27.25
N ALA A 97 -0.36 25.08 -26.25
CA ALA A 97 0.31 23.81 -26.37
C ALA A 97 -0.80 22.86 -26.80
N ALA A 98 -0.81 22.53 -28.09
CA ALA A 98 -1.64 21.50 -28.63
C ALA A 98 -1.32 20.28 -27.76
N GLN A 99 -2.20 20.02 -26.78
CA GLN A 99 -2.15 18.81 -25.99
C GLN A 99 -2.29 17.73 -27.04
N ALA A 100 -1.16 17.13 -27.41
CA ALA A 100 -1.14 15.96 -28.26
C ALA A 100 -2.20 15.03 -27.68
N PRO A 101 -3.17 14.55 -28.49
CA PRO A 101 -4.29 13.78 -27.98
C PRO A 101 -3.69 12.69 -27.10
N ALA A 102 -3.99 12.76 -25.79
CA ALA A 102 -3.50 11.81 -24.83
C ALA A 102 -3.92 10.45 -25.37
N ARG A 103 -2.95 9.69 -25.91
CA ARG A 103 -3.24 8.37 -26.46
C ARG A 103 -3.89 7.61 -25.32
N ALA A 104 -5.14 7.21 -25.52
CA ALA A 104 -5.85 6.41 -24.54
C ALA A 104 -5.05 5.11 -24.40
N PHE A 105 -4.33 4.98 -23.28
CA PHE A 105 -3.60 3.76 -22.99
C PHE A 105 -4.63 2.65 -22.79
N PRO A 106 -4.39 1.44 -23.34
CA PRO A 106 -5.24 0.31 -23.02
C PRO A 106 -5.21 0.13 -21.50
N THR A 107 -6.37 0.19 -20.85
CA THR A 107 -6.49 -0.06 -19.41
C THR A 107 -6.98 -1.47 -19.12
N ALA A 108 -7.51 -2.18 -20.11
CA ALA A 108 -8.06 -3.51 -19.91
C ALA A 108 -6.98 -4.51 -19.45
N CYS A 109 -7.28 -5.28 -18.41
CA CYS A 109 -6.39 -6.26 -17.83
C CYS A 109 -7.16 -7.50 -17.36
N SER A 110 -6.46 -8.64 -17.26
CA SER A 110 -6.99 -9.87 -16.66
C SER A 110 -6.29 -10.23 -15.35
N ALA A 111 -5.11 -9.66 -15.10
CA ALA A 111 -4.31 -9.89 -13.91
C ALA A 111 -3.39 -8.70 -13.65
N ASP A 112 -2.95 -8.56 -12.40
CA ASP A 112 -2.06 -7.48 -11.94
C ASP A 112 -0.76 -7.37 -12.74
N ALA A 113 -0.19 -8.52 -13.15
CA ALA A 113 1.04 -8.57 -13.93
C ALA A 113 0.91 -7.95 -15.34
N GLY A 114 -0.34 -7.74 -15.80
CA GLY A 114 -0.65 -7.03 -17.03
C GLY A 114 -0.64 -5.52 -16.89
N CYS A 115 -0.67 -4.97 -15.67
CA CYS A 115 -0.65 -3.54 -15.42
C CYS A 115 0.76 -3.02 -15.13
N GLY A 116 1.09 -1.85 -15.67
CA GLY A 116 2.33 -1.14 -15.42
C GLY A 116 2.09 0.35 -15.20
N TYR A 117 3.07 1.01 -14.57
CA TYR A 117 3.05 2.43 -14.28
C TYR A 117 3.81 3.21 -15.35
N ASP A 118 3.18 4.26 -15.87
CA ASP A 118 3.81 5.26 -16.71
C ASP A 118 4.29 6.46 -15.86
N PRO A 119 5.60 6.67 -15.68
CA PRO A 119 6.10 7.83 -14.95
C PRO A 119 5.87 9.15 -15.67
N ALA A 120 5.70 9.16 -17.00
CA ALA A 120 5.50 10.39 -17.76
C ALA A 120 4.08 10.93 -17.59
N SER A 121 3.07 10.06 -17.60
CA SER A 121 1.67 10.45 -17.39
C SER A 121 1.19 10.32 -15.94
N GLY A 122 1.94 9.62 -15.09
CA GLY A 122 1.57 9.35 -13.70
C GLY A 122 0.36 8.41 -13.56
N ARG A 123 0.15 7.51 -14.53
CA ARG A 123 -1.04 6.64 -14.62
C ARG A 123 -0.66 5.17 -14.76
N CYS A 124 -1.60 4.31 -14.39
CA CYS A 124 -1.53 2.87 -14.66
C CYS A 124 -2.18 2.53 -16.00
N GLY A 125 -1.61 1.57 -16.72
CA GLY A 125 -2.15 1.04 -17.97
C GLY A 125 -1.64 -0.38 -18.24
N ALA A 126 -2.12 -1.00 -19.31
CA ALA A 126 -1.79 -2.37 -19.69
C ALA A 126 -0.75 -2.46 -20.83
N ASP A 127 -0.11 -1.34 -21.20
CA ASP A 127 0.90 -1.32 -22.26
C ASP A 127 2.19 -2.04 -21.78
N PRO A 128 2.75 -2.98 -22.57
CA PRO A 128 3.95 -3.75 -22.21
C PRO A 128 5.21 -2.88 -22.01
N ARG A 129 5.20 -1.62 -22.46
CA ARG A 129 6.30 -0.66 -22.28
C ARG A 129 6.29 -0.01 -20.90
N LEU A 130 5.19 -0.11 -20.16
CA LEU A 130 5.07 0.48 -18.83
C LEU A 130 5.87 -0.30 -17.80
N ASN A 131 6.31 0.40 -16.75
CA ASN A 131 7.12 -0.20 -15.70
C ASN A 131 6.25 -1.13 -14.85
N ARG A 132 6.53 -2.44 -14.87
CA ARG A 132 5.88 -3.42 -14.02
C ARG A 132 6.46 -3.32 -12.62
N GLN A 133 5.73 -2.65 -11.74
CA GLN A 133 6.16 -2.42 -10.37
C GLN A 133 6.09 -3.73 -9.57
N PRO A 134 7.11 -4.03 -8.74
CA PRO A 134 6.99 -5.12 -7.78
C PRO A 134 5.88 -4.82 -6.77
N PRO A 135 5.35 -5.84 -6.07
CA PRO A 135 4.44 -5.62 -4.95
C PRO A 135 5.07 -4.67 -3.91
N VAL A 136 4.29 -3.72 -3.39
CA VAL A 136 4.78 -2.82 -2.35
C VAL A 136 4.97 -3.57 -1.03
N THR A 137 6.15 -3.37 -0.45
CA THR A 137 6.52 -3.78 0.90
C THR A 137 6.24 -2.65 1.89
N ASP A 138 6.63 -1.42 1.57
CA ASP A 138 6.64 -0.31 2.55
C ASP A 138 5.75 0.84 2.11
N GLN A 139 6.07 1.41 0.95
CA GLN A 139 5.44 2.60 0.40
C GLN A 139 5.63 2.66 -1.11
N GLY A 140 4.79 3.42 -1.81
CA GLY A 140 4.96 3.69 -3.23
C GLY A 140 3.66 3.60 -4.02
N ILE A 141 3.82 3.46 -5.33
CA ILE A 141 2.72 3.30 -6.27
C ILE A 141 2.68 1.83 -6.68
N VAL A 142 1.47 1.27 -6.73
CA VAL A 142 1.19 -0.07 -7.27
C VAL A 142 0.12 0.06 -8.33
N CYS A 143 0.41 -0.44 -9.52
CA CYS A 143 -0.63 -0.72 -10.51
C CYS A 143 -1.18 -2.13 -10.31
N TYR A 144 -2.50 -2.26 -10.34
CA TYR A 144 -3.21 -3.52 -10.14
C TYR A 144 -4.43 -3.60 -11.05
N CYS A 145 -4.95 -4.80 -11.26
CA CYS A 145 -6.13 -5.01 -12.09
C CYS A 145 -7.38 -5.02 -11.22
N ASP A 146 -8.22 -4.00 -11.36
CA ASP A 146 -9.49 -3.86 -10.65
C ASP A 146 -10.65 -3.95 -11.62
N ALA A 147 -11.57 -4.90 -11.40
CA ALA A 147 -12.74 -5.12 -12.24
C ALA A 147 -12.45 -5.12 -13.77
N GLY A 148 -11.27 -5.64 -14.18
CA GLY A 148 -10.84 -5.70 -15.58
C GLY A 148 -10.16 -4.44 -16.12
N ALA A 149 -9.85 -3.45 -15.27
CA ALA A 149 -9.14 -2.23 -15.64
C ALA A 149 -7.93 -1.97 -14.73
N CYS A 150 -6.84 -1.44 -15.28
CA CYS A 150 -5.67 -1.07 -14.52
C CYS A 150 -5.96 0.15 -13.64
N ALA A 151 -5.89 -0.06 -12.33
CA ALA A 151 -6.08 0.94 -11.29
C ALA A 151 -4.77 1.25 -10.58
N LEU A 152 -4.74 2.41 -9.91
CA LEU A 152 -3.59 2.89 -9.16
C LEU A 152 -3.88 2.85 -7.67
N LEU A 153 -3.00 2.21 -6.90
CA LEU A 153 -2.96 2.28 -5.44
C LEU A 153 -1.72 3.06 -5.02
N ARG A 154 -1.90 4.10 -4.20
CA ARG A 154 -0.81 4.83 -3.57
C ARG A 154 -0.72 4.44 -2.11
N VAL A 155 0.36 3.75 -1.75
CA VAL A 155 0.67 3.35 -0.38
C VAL A 155 1.57 4.43 0.23
N LEU A 156 1.11 5.02 1.32
CA LEU A 156 1.87 6.01 2.08
C LEU A 156 2.67 5.31 3.19
N PRO A 157 3.85 5.83 3.57
CA PRO A 157 4.58 5.34 4.73
C PRO A 157 3.69 5.41 5.98
N VAL A 158 3.64 4.32 6.74
CA VAL A 158 2.87 4.24 7.99
C VAL A 158 3.84 4.39 9.17
N PRO A 159 3.80 5.51 9.91
CA PRO A 159 4.67 5.68 11.07
C PRO A 159 4.27 4.73 12.21
N CYS A 160 5.25 4.21 12.93
CA CYS A 160 5.06 3.29 14.04
C CYS A 160 6.10 3.53 15.15
N GLU A 161 5.75 3.17 16.39
CA GLU A 161 6.69 3.08 17.51
C GLU A 161 6.99 1.62 17.89
N GLY A 162 6.11 0.69 17.50
CA GLY A 162 6.37 -0.75 17.57
C GLY A 162 5.46 -1.57 16.67
N ASP A 163 5.69 -2.88 16.60
CA ASP A 163 4.97 -3.79 15.68
C ASP A 163 3.45 -3.73 15.84
N HIS A 164 2.97 -3.52 17.07
CA HIS A 164 1.55 -3.46 17.40
C HIS A 164 0.81 -2.27 16.77
N ASP A 165 1.52 -1.27 16.25
CA ASP A 165 0.96 -0.14 15.50
C ASP A 165 0.72 -0.47 14.02
N CYS A 166 1.24 -1.61 13.55
CA CYS A 166 1.18 -2.02 12.16
C CYS A 166 0.13 -3.10 11.93
N ALA A 167 -0.58 -3.03 10.80
CA ALA A 167 -1.51 -4.07 10.36
C ALA A 167 -1.48 -4.20 8.83
N VAL A 168 -2.05 -5.30 8.30
CA VAL A 168 -2.21 -5.52 6.86
C VAL A 168 -3.61 -5.13 6.40
N ALA A 169 -3.71 -4.15 5.51
CA ALA A 169 -4.91 -3.94 4.72
C ALA A 169 -4.86 -4.87 3.50
N ARG A 170 -5.86 -5.74 3.33
CA ARG A 170 -5.90 -6.74 2.24
C ARG A 170 -6.45 -6.19 0.93
N GLU A 171 -7.28 -5.16 1.01
CA GLU A 171 -7.98 -4.55 -0.13
C GLU A 171 -7.47 -3.12 -0.38
N PRO A 172 -7.43 -2.67 -1.65
CA PRO A 172 -7.64 -3.47 -2.86
C PRO A 172 -6.47 -4.43 -3.16
N ARG A 173 -5.31 -4.19 -2.53
CA ARG A 173 -4.15 -5.08 -2.52
C ARG A 173 -3.55 -5.12 -1.11
N PRO A 174 -2.83 -6.18 -0.73
CA PRO A 174 -2.09 -6.22 0.52
C PRO A 174 -1.09 -5.06 0.65
N HIS A 175 -1.22 -4.23 1.68
CA HIS A 175 -0.31 -3.12 1.99
C HIS A 175 -0.27 -2.82 3.50
N PRO A 176 0.82 -2.22 4.01
CA PRO A 176 0.89 -1.80 5.40
C PRO A 176 -0.12 -0.68 5.67
N THR A 177 -0.78 -0.77 6.82
CA THR A 177 -1.69 0.26 7.35
C THR A 177 -1.48 0.39 8.85
N ARG A 178 -2.03 1.45 9.45
CA ARG A 178 -2.02 1.60 10.90
C ARG A 178 -3.00 0.62 11.52
N ALA A 179 -2.57 -0.05 12.59
CA ALA A 179 -3.42 -0.92 13.38
C ALA A 179 -4.56 -0.11 14.00
N THR A 180 -5.77 -0.65 13.87
CA THR A 180 -6.99 -0.10 14.49
C THR A 180 -7.77 -1.23 15.16
N ARG A 181 -8.87 -0.88 15.82
CA ARG A 181 -9.77 -1.90 16.37
C ARG A 181 -10.34 -2.82 15.28
N ASP A 182 -10.64 -2.27 14.11
CA ASP A 182 -11.22 -3.02 12.99
C ASP A 182 -10.16 -3.78 12.18
N ARG A 183 -8.90 -3.33 12.26
CA ARG A 183 -7.74 -3.96 11.61
C ARG A 183 -6.61 -4.07 12.63
N PRO A 184 -6.70 -5.03 13.56
CA PRO A 184 -5.67 -5.22 14.56
C PRO A 184 -4.40 -5.77 13.91
N HIS A 185 -3.26 -5.54 14.55
CA HIS A 185 -2.00 -6.20 14.21
C HIS A 185 -2.16 -7.72 14.16
N GLU A 186 -1.52 -8.36 13.17
CA GLU A 186 -1.54 -9.81 13.02
C GLU A 186 -0.84 -10.51 14.19
N LYS A 187 -1.60 -11.31 14.95
CA LYS A 187 -1.06 -12.11 16.06
C LYS A 187 -1.11 -13.60 15.71
N GLY A 188 -0.02 -14.31 15.94
CA GLY A 188 0.08 -15.74 15.67
C GLY A 188 1.44 -16.17 15.12
N ARG A 189 1.53 -17.42 14.66
CA ARG A 189 2.72 -17.95 14.02
C ARG A 189 2.66 -17.73 12.50
N PRO A 190 3.75 -17.23 11.89
CA PRO A 190 3.91 -17.19 10.44
C PRO A 190 3.63 -18.56 9.80
N CYS A 191 3.01 -18.54 8.62
CA CYS A 191 2.58 -19.69 7.81
C CYS A 191 1.53 -20.62 8.41
N ARG A 192 1.34 -20.61 9.73
CA ARG A 192 0.24 -21.31 10.38
C ARG A 192 -1.01 -20.45 10.42
N ASP A 193 -0.88 -19.25 10.94
CA ASP A 193 -2.01 -18.35 11.23
C ASP A 193 -2.14 -17.23 10.18
N PHE A 194 -1.02 -16.82 9.57
CA PHE A 194 -0.98 -15.81 8.51
C PHE A 194 0.17 -16.04 7.52
N THR A 195 0.02 -15.57 6.28
CA THR A 195 1.04 -15.65 5.21
C THR A 195 1.74 -14.32 4.96
N MET A 196 1.25 -13.25 5.59
CA MET A 196 1.82 -11.91 5.54
C MET A 196 1.76 -11.31 6.93
N SER A 197 2.76 -10.52 7.30
CA SER A 197 2.81 -9.77 8.55
C SER A 197 3.33 -8.37 8.28
N THR A 198 3.15 -7.48 9.25
CA THR A 198 3.84 -6.20 9.26
C THR A 198 4.74 -6.08 10.48
N THR A 199 5.86 -5.38 10.34
CA THR A 199 6.78 -5.07 11.44
C THR A 199 7.14 -3.60 11.40
N CYS A 200 7.45 -3.03 12.56
CA CYS A 200 7.98 -1.69 12.68
C CYS A 200 9.50 -1.74 12.54
N GLU A 201 10.01 -1.28 11.40
CA GLU A 201 11.44 -1.27 11.14
C GLU A 201 12.15 -0.12 11.89
N ARG A 202 13.49 -0.15 11.92
CA ARG A 202 14.31 0.89 12.57
C ARG A 202 14.07 2.32 12.04
N THR A 203 13.47 2.43 10.86
CA THR A 203 13.07 3.71 10.24
C THR A 203 11.76 4.26 10.81
N ASN A 204 11.14 3.59 11.79
CA ASN A 204 9.83 3.90 12.35
C ASN A 204 8.72 3.88 11.28
N ILE A 205 8.82 2.95 10.32
CA ILE A 205 7.84 2.74 9.26
C ILE A 205 7.42 1.27 9.26
N CYS A 206 6.13 1.01 9.11
CA CYS A 206 5.61 -0.34 8.96
C CYS A 206 6.00 -0.94 7.60
N THR A 207 6.62 -2.12 7.63
CA THR A 207 7.00 -2.90 6.45
C THR A 207 6.17 -4.17 6.37
N LEU A 208 5.62 -4.46 5.18
CA LEU A 208 4.91 -5.71 4.88
C LEU A 208 5.90 -6.81 4.47
N HIS A 209 5.83 -7.92 5.19
CA HIS A 209 6.59 -9.13 4.93
C HIS A 209 5.69 -10.23 4.40
N ARG A 210 6.17 -10.96 3.38
CA ARG A 210 5.52 -12.17 2.87
C ARG A 210 6.32 -13.38 3.33
N HIS A 211 5.64 -14.35 3.94
CA HIS A 211 6.30 -15.56 4.40
C HIS A 211 6.32 -16.63 3.31
N ALA A 212 7.48 -17.27 3.13
CA ALA A 212 7.62 -18.44 2.27
C ALA A 212 7.05 -19.66 2.98
N CYS A 213 5.76 -19.91 2.77
CA CYS A 213 5.05 -21.00 3.42
C CYS A 213 5.08 -22.28 2.55
N PRO A 214 5.22 -23.47 3.16
CA PRO A 214 5.12 -24.72 2.42
C PRO A 214 3.73 -24.82 1.79
N ALA A 215 3.67 -25.35 0.56
CA ALA A 215 2.39 -25.64 -0.09
C ALA A 215 1.59 -26.59 0.81
N ARG A 216 0.36 -26.21 1.17
CA ARG A 216 -0.55 -27.11 1.89
C ARG A 216 -0.89 -28.26 0.94
N GLN A 217 -0.32 -29.44 1.21
CA GLN A 217 -0.71 -30.70 0.56
C GLN A 217 -2.08 -31.15 1.08
#